data_AF-A0A6L7WYQ5-F1
#
_entry.id   AF-A0A6L7WYQ5-F1
#
_cell.length_a   1.000
_cell.length_b   1.000
_cell.length_c   1.000
_cell.angle_alpha   90.00
_cell.angle_beta   90.00
_cell.angle_gamma   90.00
#
_symmetry.space_group_name_H-M   'P 1'
#
loop_
_entity.id
_entity.type
_entity.pdbx_description
1 polymer ?
#
loop_
_entity_poly.entity_id
_entity_poly.type
_entity_poly.pdbx_seq_one_letter_code
_entity_poly.pdbx_strand_id
1 'polypeptide(L)' 'DVLMMDNRNRLIRHHRVSTGSLSTSVVHPREVYRPVIRESAAGVIFCHGHPNVADRTMLR' A
#
# COMPACT_ATOMS: atom_id res chain seq x y z
N ASP A 1 -0.89 -2.48 -2.71
CA ASP A 1 -0.54 -1.28 -1.94
C ASP A 1 -1.33 -1.19 -0.65
N VAL A 2 -0.84 -0.40 0.31
CA VAL A 2 -1.57 -0.02 1.53
C VAL A 2 -1.52 1.50 1.72
N LEU A 3 -2.67 2.11 1.98
CA LEU A 3 -2.81 3.51 2.37
C LEU A 3 -3.03 3.57 3.87
N MET A 4 -2.29 4.41 4.56
CA MET A 4 -2.33 4.58 6.01
C MET A 4 -3.03 5.89 6.35
N MET A 5 -3.98 5.84 7.28
CA MET A 5 -4.83 6.96 7.63
C MET A 5 -4.64 7.39 9.10
N ASP A 6 -4.81 8.69 9.36
CA ASP A 6 -4.93 9.23 10.72
C ASP A 6 -6.34 9.06 11.29
N ASN A 7 -6.55 9.50 12.53
CA ASN A 7 -7.85 9.44 13.22
C ASN A 7 -8.93 10.36 12.62
N ARG A 8 -8.58 11.20 11.65
CA ARG A 8 -9.48 12.06 10.87
C ARG A 8 -9.64 11.59 9.43
N ASN A 9 -9.24 10.34 9.14
CA ASN A 9 -9.26 9.73 7.81
C ASN A 9 -8.42 10.48 6.76
N ARG A 10 -7.33 11.12 7.17
CA ARG A 10 -6.37 11.78 6.27
C ARG A 10 -5.21 10.84 5.96
N LEU A 11 -4.75 10.87 4.72
CA LEU A 11 -3.62 10.04 4.27
C LEU A 11 -2.33 10.48 4.98
N ILE A 12 -1.75 9.57 5.76
CA ILE A 12 -0.42 9.71 6.38
C ILE A 12 0.64 9.27 5.37
N ARG A 13 0.46 8.08 4.80
CA ARG A 13 1.43 7.46 3.91
C ARG A 13 0.77 6.47 2.95
N HIS A 14 1.30 6.40 1.74
CA HIS A 14 1.09 5.29 0.83
C HIS A 14 2.34 4.41 0.84
N HIS A 15 2.16 3.11 1.10
CA HIS A 15 3.24 2.14 1.09
C HIS A 15 2.95 1.04 0.07
N ARG A 16 3.86 0.90 -0.90
CA ARG A 16 3.80 -0.18 -1.88
C ARG A 16 4.38 -1.45 -1.28
N VAL A 17 3.50 -2.36 -0.86
CA VAL A 17 3.90 -3.61 -0.19
C VAL A 17 4.43 -4.65 -1.18
N SER A 18 3.92 -4.68 -2.40
CA SER A 18 4.39 -5.59 -3.44
C SER A 18 4.26 -4.94 -4.82
N THR A 19 5.21 -5.28 -5.68
CA THR A 19 5.23 -4.98 -7.11
C THR A 19 5.32 -6.31 -7.88
N GLY A 20 4.18 -6.93 -8.21
CA GLY A 20 4.14 -8.16 -9.04
C GLY A 20 2.88 -9.01 -8.79
N SER A 21 2.48 -9.97 -9.63
CA SER A 21 2.76 -10.31 -11.04
C SER A 21 1.40 -10.35 -11.79
N LEU A 22 1.34 -10.68 -13.09
CA LEU A 22 0.11 -10.67 -13.93
C LEU A 22 -1.11 -11.37 -13.30
N SER A 23 -0.90 -12.30 -12.36
CA SER A 23 -1.95 -13.19 -11.85
C SER A 23 -2.10 -13.27 -10.32
N THR A 24 -1.11 -12.92 -9.49
CA THR A 24 -1.27 -12.97 -8.02
C THR A 24 -0.34 -11.99 -7.29
N SER A 25 -0.83 -11.44 -6.17
CA SER A 25 0.01 -10.78 -5.15
C SER A 25 -0.06 -11.62 -3.87
N VAL A 26 0.86 -12.57 -3.72
CA VAL A 26 1.05 -13.32 -2.47
C VAL A 26 1.86 -12.43 -1.52
N VAL A 27 1.19 -11.74 -0.59
CA VAL A 27 1.85 -10.87 0.40
C VAL A 27 1.57 -11.39 1.80
N HIS A 28 2.62 -11.57 2.60
CA HIS A 28 2.48 -12.03 3.97
C HIS A 28 2.00 -10.88 4.88
N PRO A 29 1.02 -11.08 5.79
CA PRO A 29 0.49 -10.01 6.65
C PRO A 29 1.56 -9.22 7.41
N ARG A 30 2.63 -9.89 7.85
CA ARG A 30 3.79 -9.24 8.50
C ARG A 30 4.43 -8.13 7.65
N GLU A 31 4.45 -8.28 6.33
CA GLU A 31 5.02 -7.28 5.42
C GLU A 31 4.10 -6.07 5.26
N VAL A 32 2.78 -6.26 5.42
CA VAL A 32 1.82 -5.16 5.42
C VAL A 32 1.78 -4.44 6.76
N TYR A 33 1.63 -5.17 7.87
CA TYR A 33 1.35 -4.55 9.16
C TYR A 33 2.58 -3.95 9.84
N ARG A 34 3.80 -4.44 9.57
CA ARG A 34 5.03 -3.83 10.11
C ARG A 34 5.14 -2.33 9.79
N PRO A 35 5.05 -1.89 8.53
CA PRO A 35 5.12 -0.46 8.22
C PRO A 35 3.90 0.31 8.75
N VAL A 36 2.70 -0.28 8.75
CA VAL A 36 1.48 0.35 9.30
C VAL A 36 1.65 0.71 10.79
N ILE A 37 2.17 -0.23 11.58
CA ILE A 37 2.41 -0.03 13.01
C ILE A 37 3.50 1.02 13.23
N ARG A 38 4.58 0.99 12.43
CA ARG A 38 5.66 1.98 12.51
C ARG A 38 5.19 3.40 12.27
N GLU A 39 4.24 3.59 11.36
CA GLU A 39 3.67 4.90 11.04
C GLU A 39 2.52 5.32 11.97
N SER A 40 2.22 4.52 13.00
CA SER A 40 1.12 4.78 13.96
C SER A 40 -0.22 5.06 13.27
N ALA A 41 -0.49 4.36 12.16
CA ALA A 41 -1.72 4.56 11.41
C ALA A 41 -2.94 4.17 12.27
N ALA A 42 -3.96 5.03 12.29
CA ALA A 42 -5.24 4.75 12.94
C ALA A 42 -6.13 3.81 12.10
N GLY A 43 -5.92 3.80 10.79
CA GLY A 43 -6.63 2.94 9.85
C GLY A 43 -5.82 2.66 8.58
N VAL A 44 -6.24 1.64 7.83
CA VAL A 44 -5.61 1.27 6.56
C VAL A 44 -6.62 0.94 5.48
N ILE A 45 -6.26 1.26 4.23
CA ILE A 45 -6.99 0.83 3.03
C ILE A 45 -6.04 -0.04 2.20
N PHE A 46 -6.49 -1.24 1.85
CA PHE A 46 -5.75 -2.16 1.00
C PHE A 46 -6.18 -1.99 -0.46
N CYS A 47 -5.20 -1.84 -1.35
CA CYS A 47 -5.44 -1.74 -2.78
C CYS A 47 -4.70 -2.88 -3.50
N HIS A 48 -5.41 -3.61 -4.35
CA HIS A 48 -4.79 -4.54 -5.29
C HIS A 48 -4.57 -3.79 -6.60
N GLY A 49 -3.29 -3.53 -6.95
CA GLY A 49 -2.96 -2.97 -8.25
C GLY A 49 -3.08 -4.07 -9.30
N HIS A 50 -4.09 -4.00 -10.16
CA HIS A 50 -4.02 -4.73 -11.42
C HIS A 50 -2.97 -4.08 -12.32
N PRO A 51 -2.14 -4.85 -13.05
CA PRO A 51 -1.10 -4.30 -13.92
C PRO A 51 -1.75 -3.58 -15.09
N ASN A 52 -2.07 -2.30 -14.90
CA ASN A 52 -2.33 -1.39 -15.99
C ASN A 52 -1.01 -0.75 -16.39
N VAL A 53 -0.75 -0.71 -17.69
CA VAL A 53 0.40 -0.10 -18.40
C VAL A 53 0.68 1.38 -18.01
N ALA A 54 -0.13 1.98 -17.13
CA ALA A 54 -0.11 3.39 -16.78
C ALA A 54 0.65 3.74 -15.47
N ASP A 55 1.35 2.83 -14.79
CA ASP A 55 2.22 3.17 -13.66
C ASP A 55 3.54 3.84 -14.14
N ARG A 56 3.42 5.00 -14.80
CA ARG A 56 4.54 5.85 -15.27
C ARG A 56 4.60 7.20 -14.54
N THR A 57 4.04 7.32 -13.34
CA THR A 57 3.94 8.64 -12.66
C THR A 57 4.91 8.86 -11.50
N MET A 58 5.96 8.04 -11.36
CA MET A 58 7.10 8.32 -10.46
C MET A 58 8.44 8.43 -11.20
N LEU A 59 8.42 9.04 -12.40
CA LEU A 59 9.59 9.66 -13.02
C LEU A 59 9.44 11.19 -12.96
N ARG A 60 9.32 11.75 -11.75
CA ARG A 60 9.69 13.13 -11.38
C ARG A 60 9.95 13.21 -9.89
#